data_AF-A0AB32VFC1-F1
#
_entry.id   AF-A0AB32VFC1-F1
#
_cell.length_a   1.000
_cell.length_b   1.000
_cell.length_c   1.000
_cell.angle_alpha   90.00
_cell.angle_beta   90.00
_cell.angle_gamma   90.00
#
_symmetry.space_group_name_H-M   'P 1'
#
loop_
_entity.id
_entity.type
_entity.pdbx_description
1 polymer ?
#
loop_
_entity_poly.entity_id
_entity_poly.type
_entity_poly.pdbx_seq_one_letter_code
_entity_poly.pdbx_strand_id
1 'polypeptide(L)'
;MNMAWNVFKFCTALRALGSIMIVFVLGIVGVTYYAVVVSHYGPSLFLGGFDALSAVAVIFLFHFLLVMVIWSYFAVVLTDPGGVPPNWKPPRDEEKGEVDPLVSFSYGSPELGSNQSAVPGDSPNQDIRFCRKCNQFKPPRTHHCSVCKRCILKMDHHCVWVVNCVGALNYKYFLLFLFYTFLGATLSSLSLLRVFIEFFNDGEIAETPGTLAATFITFVLNIAFALSILGFLIMHITLVGANTTTIEAYEKKTTPKWRYDLGWKKNFEQVFGTEKKFWFIPAYSEEDLRCMPSLQGLEYPTRPDWEPPQQH
;
A
#
# COMPACT_ATOMS: atom_id res chain seq x y z
N MET A 1 9.63 30.93 -28.18
CA MET A 1 10.59 30.84 -27.06
C MET A 1 10.10 29.73 -26.14
N ASN A 2 10.55 28.50 -26.39
CA ASN A 2 10.05 27.30 -25.73
C ASN A 2 10.52 27.27 -24.28
N MET A 3 9.57 27.38 -23.36
CA MET A 3 9.78 27.17 -21.93
C MET A 3 9.88 25.67 -21.69
N ALA A 4 11.04 25.09 -21.98
CA ALA A 4 11.39 23.75 -21.54
C ALA A 4 11.48 23.79 -20.01
N TRP A 5 10.35 23.53 -19.34
CA TRP A 5 10.32 23.27 -17.91
C TRP A 5 11.29 22.12 -17.65
N ASN A 6 12.42 22.43 -16.99
CA ASN A 6 13.48 21.49 -16.70
C ASN A 6 12.92 20.31 -15.87
N VAL A 7 12.56 19.24 -16.55
CA VAL A 7 12.09 17.96 -15.97
C VAL A 7 13.05 17.49 -14.87
N PHE A 8 14.35 17.77 -15.01
CA PHE A 8 15.37 17.48 -14.01
C PHE A 8 15.26 18.31 -12.71
N LYS A 9 14.86 19.60 -12.77
CA LYS A 9 14.59 20.41 -11.57
C LYS A 9 13.31 19.95 -10.87
N PHE A 10 12.29 19.57 -11.63
CA PHE A 10 11.04 19.00 -11.10
C PHE A 10 11.29 17.65 -10.43
N CYS A 11 12.12 16.77 -11.00
CA CYS A 11 12.52 15.49 -10.41
C CYS A 11 13.32 15.65 -9.10
N THR A 12 14.19 16.66 -8.99
CA THR A 12 14.95 16.91 -7.76
C THR A 12 14.05 17.47 -6.67
N ALA A 13 13.14 18.39 -7.01
CA ALA A 13 12.13 18.90 -6.08
C ALA A 13 11.15 17.81 -5.59
N LEU A 14 10.72 16.90 -6.48
CA LEU A 14 9.87 15.76 -6.12
C LEU A 14 10.58 14.73 -5.24
N ARG A 15 11.87 14.48 -5.48
CA ARG A 15 12.69 13.62 -4.59
C ARG A 15 12.89 14.29 -3.22
N ALA A 16 13.12 15.60 -3.18
CA ALA A 16 13.22 16.35 -1.92
C ALA A 16 11.87 16.38 -1.16
N LEU A 17 10.74 16.55 -1.86
CA LEU A 17 9.39 16.44 -1.28
C LEU A 17 9.10 15.03 -0.75
N GLY A 18 9.60 14.01 -1.43
CA GLY A 18 9.57 12.63 -0.94
C GLY A 18 10.31 12.47 0.39
N SER A 19 11.56 12.94 0.46
CA SER A 19 12.34 12.92 1.71
C SER A 19 11.65 13.67 2.85
N ILE A 20 10.95 14.78 2.56
CA ILE A 20 10.17 15.51 3.56
C ILE A 20 9.06 14.64 4.15
N MET A 21 8.35 13.85 3.34
CA MET A 21 7.27 13.00 3.84
C MET A 21 7.79 11.88 4.76
N ILE A 22 8.93 11.27 4.41
CA ILE A 22 9.57 10.27 5.28
C ILE A 22 9.97 10.90 6.62
N VAL A 23 10.61 12.08 6.59
CA VAL A 23 10.98 12.82 7.80
C VAL A 23 9.75 13.18 8.63
N PHE A 24 8.64 13.57 7.99
CA PHE A 24 7.39 13.87 8.68
C PHE A 24 6.80 12.64 9.39
N VAL A 25 6.76 11.48 8.72
CA VAL A 25 6.34 10.21 9.33
C VAL A 25 7.23 9.85 10.52
N LEU A 26 8.55 9.92 10.37
CA LEU A 26 9.49 9.65 11.46
C LEU A 26 9.36 10.66 12.60
N GLY A 27 9.03 11.92 12.30
CA GLY A 27 8.74 12.95 13.29
C GLY A 27 7.49 12.64 14.13
N ILE A 28 6.41 12.18 13.49
CA ILE A 28 5.18 11.73 14.20
C ILE A 28 5.49 10.54 15.11
N VAL A 29 6.27 9.57 14.62
CA VAL A 29 6.71 8.43 15.44
C VAL A 29 7.56 8.90 16.61
N GLY A 30 8.49 9.84 16.38
CA GLY A 30 9.36 10.40 17.41
C GLY A 30 8.61 11.15 18.51
N VAL A 31 7.65 12.02 18.15
CA VAL A 31 6.84 12.72 19.16
C VAL A 31 5.95 11.75 19.94
N THR A 32 5.43 10.71 19.28
CA THR A 32 4.65 9.66 19.94
C THR A 32 5.52 8.86 20.93
N TYR A 33 6.74 8.51 20.54
CA TYR A 33 7.71 7.87 21.44
C TYR A 33 8.02 8.74 22.65
N TYR A 34 8.28 10.04 22.42
CA TYR A 34 8.57 10.98 23.49
C TYR A 34 7.40 11.11 24.47
N ALA A 35 6.16 11.25 23.98
CA ALA A 35 4.99 11.35 24.86
C ALA A 35 4.77 10.04 25.62
N VAL A 36 4.62 8.91 24.93
CA VAL A 36 4.25 7.63 25.57
C VAL A 36 5.36 7.11 26.46
N VAL A 37 6.59 6.99 25.94
CA VAL A 37 7.68 6.32 26.65
C VAL A 37 8.44 7.28 27.54
N VAL A 38 8.90 8.41 27.02
CA VAL A 38 9.82 9.29 27.77
C VAL A 38 9.07 10.10 28.84
N SER A 39 7.89 10.61 28.52
CA SER A 39 7.17 11.53 29.40
C SER A 39 6.28 10.81 30.42
N HIS A 40 5.61 9.73 30.01
CA HIS A 40 4.57 9.09 30.84
C HIS A 40 4.96 7.74 31.44
N TYR A 41 5.24 6.75 30.59
CA TYR A 41 5.44 5.38 31.09
C TYR A 41 6.86 5.10 31.58
N GLY A 42 7.87 5.82 31.10
CA GLY A 42 9.24 5.72 31.58
C GLY A 42 9.37 6.11 33.05
N PRO A 43 8.90 7.32 33.46
CA PRO A 43 8.88 7.73 34.86
C PRO A 43 8.04 6.80 35.74
N SER A 44 6.91 6.30 35.23
CA SER A 44 6.05 5.35 35.95
C SER A 44 6.74 4.04 36.36
N LEU A 45 7.85 3.66 35.71
CA LEU A 45 8.66 2.50 36.13
C LEU A 45 9.27 2.68 37.53
N PHE A 46 9.54 3.92 37.95
CA PHE A 46 10.19 4.23 39.23
C PHE A 46 9.20 4.38 40.40
N LEU A 47 7.89 4.44 40.12
CA LEU A 47 6.85 4.58 41.14
C LEU A 47 6.57 3.27 41.90
N GLY A 48 7.00 2.13 41.34
CA GLY A 48 6.77 0.81 41.92
C GLY A 48 5.30 0.35 41.81
N GLY A 49 4.98 -0.79 42.44
CA GLY A 49 3.61 -1.29 42.53
C GLY A 49 2.95 -1.59 41.17
N PHE A 50 1.65 -1.29 41.07
CA PHE A 50 0.84 -1.54 39.88
C PHE A 50 1.22 -0.63 38.70
N ASP A 51 1.63 0.60 38.98
CA ASP A 51 2.04 1.57 37.95
C ASP A 51 3.27 1.09 37.20
N ALA A 52 4.29 0.61 37.92
CA ALA A 52 5.48 0.02 37.32
C ALA A 52 5.15 -1.22 36.46
N LEU A 53 4.26 -2.11 36.93
CA LEU A 53 3.85 -3.29 36.15
C LEU A 53 3.12 -2.89 34.85
N SER A 54 2.19 -1.94 34.95
CA SER A 54 1.46 -1.41 33.80
C SER A 54 2.41 -0.75 32.80
N ALA A 55 3.42 -0.03 33.30
CA ALA A 55 4.43 0.61 32.48
C ALA A 55 5.32 -0.38 31.74
N VAL A 56 5.77 -1.45 32.41
CA VAL A 56 6.50 -2.54 31.73
C VAL A 56 5.67 -3.12 30.59
N ALA A 57 4.40 -3.42 30.82
CA ALA A 57 3.52 -3.99 29.80
C ALA A 57 3.31 -3.06 28.60
N VAL A 58 3.00 -1.78 28.85
CA VAL A 58 2.80 -0.77 27.79
C VAL A 58 4.08 -0.52 27.03
N ILE A 59 5.22 -0.34 27.71
CA ILE A 59 6.52 -0.11 27.06
C ILE A 59 6.90 -1.30 26.18
N PHE A 60 6.76 -2.53 26.67
CA PHE A 60 7.08 -3.72 25.90
C PHE A 60 6.21 -3.82 24.64
N LEU A 61 4.90 -3.67 24.78
CA LEU A 61 3.97 -3.74 23.65
C LEU A 61 4.20 -2.60 22.66
N PHE A 62 4.46 -1.38 23.15
CA PHE A 62 4.76 -0.22 22.33
C PHE A 62 6.03 -0.43 21.50
N HIS A 63 7.12 -0.93 22.10
CA HIS A 63 8.36 -1.19 21.37
C HIS A 63 8.21 -2.32 20.36
N PHE A 64 7.46 -3.38 20.70
CA PHE A 64 7.13 -4.43 19.74
C PHE A 64 6.39 -3.87 18.52
N LEU A 65 5.33 -3.09 18.74
CA LEU A 65 4.57 -2.47 17.65
C LEU A 65 5.43 -1.46 16.87
N LEU A 66 6.26 -0.67 17.54
CA LEU A 66 7.18 0.27 16.91
C LEU A 66 8.14 -0.43 15.95
N VAL A 67 8.76 -1.53 16.39
CA VAL A 67 9.64 -2.35 15.52
C VAL A 67 8.87 -2.84 14.30
N MET A 68 7.64 -3.35 14.49
CA MET A 68 6.83 -3.83 13.39
C MET A 68 6.38 -2.71 12.43
N VAL A 69 6.03 -1.52 12.94
CA VAL A 69 5.70 -0.35 12.12
C VAL A 69 6.90 0.08 11.29
N ILE A 70 8.07 0.26 11.92
CA ILE A 70 9.29 0.71 11.24
C ILE A 70 9.72 -0.32 10.19
N TRP A 71 9.71 -1.61 10.53
CA TRP A 71 10.06 -2.67 9.59
C TRP A 71 9.09 -2.68 8.40
N SER A 72 7.77 -2.66 8.64
CA SER A 72 6.77 -2.67 7.57
C SER A 72 6.86 -1.41 6.69
N TYR A 73 7.08 -0.24 7.30
CA TYR A 73 7.21 1.04 6.61
C TYR A 73 8.41 1.05 5.67
N PHE A 74 9.61 0.68 6.16
CA PHE A 74 10.78 0.62 5.30
C PHE A 74 10.69 -0.52 4.27
N ALA A 75 10.03 -1.63 4.59
CA ALA A 75 9.77 -2.68 3.62
C ALA A 75 8.93 -2.16 2.44
N VAL A 76 7.87 -1.37 2.66
CA VAL A 76 7.09 -0.78 1.54
C VAL A 76 7.81 0.36 0.83
N VAL A 77 8.55 1.20 1.55
CA VAL A 77 9.30 2.34 0.98
C VAL A 77 10.43 1.86 0.07
N LEU A 78 11.20 0.85 0.51
CA LEU A 78 12.44 0.43 -0.15
C LEU A 78 12.23 -0.67 -1.20
N THR A 79 11.13 -1.43 -1.13
CA THR A 79 10.85 -2.49 -2.10
C THR A 79 10.35 -1.90 -3.41
N ASP A 80 10.94 -2.32 -4.54
CA ASP A 80 10.40 -2.00 -5.86
C ASP A 80 8.99 -2.58 -5.99
N PRO A 81 7.95 -1.78 -6.34
CA PRO A 81 6.56 -2.26 -6.36
C PRO A 81 6.24 -3.29 -7.45
N GLY A 82 7.19 -3.61 -8.33
CA GLY A 82 7.02 -4.51 -9.47
C GLY A 82 7.00 -3.73 -10.78
N GLY A 83 8.14 -3.67 -11.46
CA GLY A 83 8.23 -3.19 -12.84
C GLY A 83 7.92 -4.29 -13.85
N VAL A 84 7.39 -3.92 -15.01
CA VAL A 84 7.27 -4.85 -16.15
C VAL A 84 8.69 -5.21 -16.63
N PRO A 85 9.04 -6.50 -16.76
CA PRO A 85 10.34 -6.91 -17.29
C PRO A 85 10.57 -6.39 -18.71
N PRO A 86 11.82 -6.03 -19.07
CA PRO A 86 12.15 -5.65 -20.44
C PRO A 86 11.74 -6.75 -21.43
N ASN A 87 11.15 -6.36 -22.56
CA ASN A 87 10.73 -7.26 -23.62
C ASN A 87 9.66 -8.30 -23.21
N TRP A 88 8.91 -8.07 -22.13
CA TRP A 88 7.75 -8.90 -21.82
C TRP A 88 6.78 -8.93 -23.00
N LYS A 89 6.36 -10.13 -23.40
CA LYS A 89 5.40 -10.36 -24.49
C LYS A 89 4.22 -11.15 -23.93
N PRO A 90 3.00 -10.93 -24.45
CA PRO A 90 1.87 -11.77 -24.11
C PRO A 90 2.17 -13.24 -24.49
N PRO A 91 1.66 -14.22 -23.74
CA PRO A 91 1.70 -15.63 -24.14
C PRO A 91 1.12 -15.77 -25.55
N ARG A 92 1.80 -16.53 -26.43
CA ARG A 92 1.28 -16.86 -27.76
C ARG A 92 0.47 -18.15 -27.65
N ASP A 93 -0.78 -18.12 -28.06
CA ASP A 93 -1.55 -19.36 -28.24
C ASP A 93 -1.04 -20.04 -29.52
N GLU A 94 -0.21 -21.09 -29.40
CA GLU A 94 0.34 -21.83 -30.55
C GLU A 94 -0.73 -22.61 -31.34
N GLU A 95 -1.98 -22.67 -30.83
CA GLU A 95 -3.07 -23.46 -31.42
C GLU A 95 -3.86 -22.73 -32.52
N LYS A 96 -3.67 -21.41 -32.69
CA LYS A 96 -4.26 -20.63 -33.79
C LYS A 96 -3.15 -20.02 -34.64
N GLY A 97 -2.94 -20.58 -35.83
CA GLY A 97 -2.04 -20.01 -36.83
C GLY A 97 -2.42 -18.55 -37.17
N GLU A 98 -1.41 -17.67 -37.10
CA GLU A 98 -1.32 -16.29 -37.61
C GLU A 98 -2.28 -15.25 -36.96
N VAL A 99 -1.87 -14.04 -36.57
CA VAL A 99 -1.13 -13.00 -37.31
C VAL A 99 -0.27 -12.16 -36.33
N ASP A 100 0.87 -11.63 -36.79
CA ASP A 100 1.75 -10.74 -36.02
C ASP A 100 1.00 -9.45 -35.58
N PRO A 101 0.87 -9.17 -34.26
CA PRO A 101 0.13 -7.99 -33.76
C PRO A 101 0.68 -6.64 -34.24
N LEU A 102 1.90 -6.62 -34.79
CA LEU A 102 2.56 -5.41 -35.29
C LEU A 102 1.88 -4.81 -36.52
N VAL A 103 1.09 -5.57 -37.28
CA VAL A 103 0.53 -5.11 -38.57
C VAL A 103 -0.76 -4.28 -38.40
N SER A 104 -1.44 -4.36 -37.26
CA SER A 104 -2.74 -3.67 -37.06
C SER A 104 -2.63 -2.20 -36.57
N PHE A 105 -1.43 -1.71 -36.25
CA PHE A 105 -1.26 -0.40 -35.60
C PHE A 105 -0.72 0.73 -36.49
N SER A 106 -0.41 0.48 -37.77
CA SER A 106 0.30 1.44 -38.63
C SER A 106 -0.58 2.46 -39.38
N TYR A 107 -1.89 2.55 -39.12
CA TYR A 107 -2.73 3.62 -39.67
C TYR A 107 -3.58 4.29 -38.59
N GLY A 108 -3.18 5.50 -38.18
CA GLY A 108 -3.96 6.36 -37.29
C GLY A 108 -3.16 7.58 -36.81
N SER A 109 -3.37 8.71 -37.49
CA SER A 109 -2.80 10.04 -37.21
C SER A 109 -3.15 10.60 -35.81
N PRO A 110 -2.45 11.67 -35.34
CA PRO A 110 -2.43 12.05 -33.93
C PRO A 110 -3.48 13.11 -33.60
N GLU A 111 -4.51 12.74 -32.84
CA GLU A 111 -5.37 13.72 -32.16
C GLU A 111 -5.60 13.37 -30.68
N LEU A 112 -5.63 14.45 -29.93
CA LEU A 112 -5.62 14.60 -28.49
C LEU A 112 -6.93 14.09 -27.86
N GLY A 113 -6.85 13.10 -26.99
CA GLY A 113 -7.99 12.68 -26.18
C GLY A 113 -7.75 11.35 -25.48
N SER A 114 -7.74 11.39 -24.15
CA SER A 114 -7.82 10.22 -23.29
C SER A 114 -8.99 9.33 -23.71
N ASN A 115 -8.72 8.18 -24.33
CA ASN A 115 -9.66 7.06 -24.40
C ASN A 115 -8.87 5.77 -24.55
N GLN A 116 -9.14 4.83 -23.63
CA GLN A 116 -8.70 3.45 -23.73
C GLN A 116 -9.52 2.80 -24.85
N SER A 117 -9.02 2.87 -26.08
CA SER A 117 -9.67 2.21 -27.21
C SER A 117 -9.39 0.72 -27.14
N ALA A 118 -10.36 -0.04 -26.63
CA ALA A 118 -10.49 -1.45 -26.93
C ALA A 118 -10.72 -1.60 -28.44
N VAL A 119 -9.89 -2.40 -29.10
CA VAL A 119 -10.16 -2.84 -30.47
C VAL A 119 -11.09 -4.04 -30.37
N PRO A 120 -12.27 -4.04 -31.02
CA PRO A 120 -13.20 -5.15 -30.95
C PRO A 120 -12.69 -6.30 -31.83
N GLY A 121 -12.40 -7.44 -31.19
CA GLY A 121 -12.09 -8.70 -31.84
C GLY A 121 -12.62 -9.85 -30.99
N ASP A 122 -13.56 -10.60 -31.56
CA ASP A 122 -14.31 -11.71 -30.95
C ASP A 122 -13.41 -12.89 -30.51
N SER A 123 -12.79 -12.81 -29.33
CA SER A 123 -12.08 -13.95 -28.72
C SER A 123 -12.05 -13.82 -27.19
N PRO A 124 -12.10 -14.93 -26.43
CA PRO A 124 -11.93 -14.92 -24.96
C PRO A 124 -10.47 -14.65 -24.55
N ASN A 125 -9.67 -14.05 -25.44
CA ASN A 125 -8.27 -13.76 -25.21
C ASN A 125 -8.16 -12.57 -24.28
N GLN A 126 -7.30 -12.70 -23.27
CA GLN A 126 -6.94 -11.62 -22.36
C GLN A 126 -6.67 -10.35 -23.17
N ASP A 127 -7.47 -9.29 -22.98
CA ASP A 127 -7.27 -8.02 -23.68
C ASP A 127 -5.80 -7.61 -23.59
N ILE A 128 -5.06 -7.74 -24.70
CA ILE A 128 -3.64 -7.43 -24.74
C ILE A 128 -3.53 -5.91 -24.68
N ARG A 129 -3.28 -5.38 -23.48
CA ARG A 129 -3.17 -3.93 -23.26
C ARG A 129 -1.75 -3.44 -23.58
N PHE A 130 -1.63 -2.32 -24.28
CA PHE A 130 -0.34 -1.70 -24.58
C PHE A 130 -0.15 -0.38 -23.82
N CYS A 131 1.08 -0.07 -23.41
CA CYS A 131 1.43 1.22 -22.82
C CYS A 131 2.18 2.10 -23.82
N ARG A 132 1.52 3.11 -24.38
CA ARG A 132 2.17 4.06 -25.31
C ARG A 132 3.31 4.85 -24.67
N LYS A 133 3.21 5.20 -23.38
CA LYS A 133 4.25 5.97 -22.66
C LYS A 133 5.52 5.17 -22.39
N CYS A 134 5.40 3.87 -22.18
CA CYS A 134 6.54 2.97 -21.94
C CYS A 134 6.95 2.17 -23.17
N ASN A 135 6.19 2.27 -24.27
CA ASN A 135 6.37 1.50 -25.50
C ASN A 135 6.49 -0.01 -25.27
N GLN A 136 5.60 -0.59 -24.47
CA GLN A 136 5.62 -2.02 -24.12
C GLN A 136 4.22 -2.56 -23.86
N PHE A 137 4.06 -3.87 -24.00
CA PHE A 137 2.85 -4.58 -23.58
C PHE A 137 2.71 -4.57 -22.05
N LYS A 138 1.46 -4.56 -21.58
CA LYS A 138 1.11 -4.58 -20.17
C LYS A 138 0.69 -6.00 -19.78
N PRO A 139 1.37 -6.63 -18.82
CA PRO A 139 0.84 -7.81 -18.16
C PRO A 139 -0.56 -7.54 -17.56
N PRO A 140 -1.33 -8.60 -17.25
CA PRO A 140 -2.60 -8.46 -16.53
C PRO A 140 -2.45 -7.57 -15.29
N ARG A 141 -3.49 -6.78 -14.98
CA ARG A 141 -3.56 -5.93 -13.77
C ARG A 141 -2.47 -4.84 -13.67
N THR A 142 -1.73 -4.59 -14.76
CA THR A 142 -0.66 -3.58 -14.82
C THR A 142 -1.19 -2.21 -15.25
N HIS A 143 -0.80 -1.15 -14.55
CA HIS A 143 -1.15 0.24 -14.90
C HIS A 143 0.10 1.13 -14.95
N HIS A 144 0.04 2.22 -15.72
CA HIS A 144 1.15 3.18 -15.82
C HIS A 144 1.00 4.25 -14.74
N CYS A 145 1.98 4.35 -13.85
CA CYS A 145 2.02 5.42 -12.86
C CYS A 145 2.71 6.66 -13.45
N SER A 146 1.99 7.78 -13.52
CA SER A 146 2.52 9.05 -14.03
C SER A 146 3.56 9.70 -13.12
N VAL A 147 3.59 9.34 -11.83
CA VAL A 147 4.60 9.81 -10.87
C VAL A 147 5.88 9.00 -10.99
N CYS A 148 5.77 7.67 -10.96
CA CYS A 148 6.91 6.76 -11.13
C CYS A 148 7.43 6.67 -12.58
N LYS A 149 6.67 7.19 -13.55
CA LYS A 149 7.00 7.19 -15.00
C LYS A 149 7.23 5.80 -15.60
N ARG A 150 6.60 4.77 -15.04
CA ARG A 150 6.71 3.39 -15.51
C ARG A 150 5.42 2.61 -15.26
N CYS A 151 5.29 1.46 -15.92
CA CYS A 151 4.25 0.48 -15.63
C CYS A 151 4.55 -0.28 -14.35
N ILE A 152 3.55 -0.40 -13.48
CA ILE A 152 3.61 -1.08 -12.19
C ILE A 152 2.69 -2.32 -12.26
N LEU A 153 3.27 -3.49 -11.97
CA LEU A 153 2.55 -4.76 -11.86
C LEU A 153 1.55 -4.69 -10.71
N LYS A 154 0.33 -5.22 -10.92
CA LYS A 154 -0.78 -5.16 -9.95
C LYS A 154 -0.94 -3.80 -9.27
N MET A 155 -0.82 -2.72 -10.05
CA MET A 155 -0.81 -1.38 -9.49
C MET A 155 -2.08 -1.16 -8.66
N ASP A 156 -1.89 -0.80 -7.40
CA ASP A 156 -2.97 -0.33 -6.55
C ASP A 156 -3.01 1.19 -6.63
N HIS A 157 -2.05 1.88 -6.02
CA HIS A 157 -1.99 3.33 -6.09
C HIS A 157 -0.55 3.85 -5.97
N HIS A 158 -0.36 5.15 -6.20
CA HIS A 158 0.86 5.83 -5.80
C HIS A 158 0.63 6.47 -4.44
N CYS A 159 1.42 6.07 -3.43
CA CYS A 159 1.22 6.50 -2.06
C CYS A 159 2.27 7.53 -1.67
N VAL A 160 1.81 8.75 -1.38
CA VAL A 160 2.69 9.87 -1.01
C VAL A 160 3.40 9.60 0.33
N TRP A 161 2.71 8.95 1.28
CA TRP A 161 3.22 8.65 2.63
C TRP A 161 4.45 7.74 2.67
N VAL A 162 4.58 6.86 1.68
CA VAL A 162 5.73 5.94 1.52
C VAL A 162 6.59 6.33 0.33
N VAL A 163 6.25 7.42 -0.38
CA VAL A 163 6.98 7.96 -1.54
C VAL A 163 7.23 6.89 -2.61
N ASN A 164 6.30 5.95 -2.75
CA ASN A 164 6.44 4.80 -3.61
C ASN A 164 5.08 4.39 -4.17
N CYS A 165 5.09 3.67 -5.30
CA CYS A 165 3.90 2.95 -5.70
C CYS A 165 3.66 1.76 -4.78
N VAL A 166 2.39 1.41 -4.62
CA VAL A 166 1.94 0.16 -4.03
C VAL A 166 1.50 -0.74 -5.18
N GLY A 167 2.16 -1.88 -5.33
CA GLY A 167 1.97 -2.82 -6.43
C GLY A 167 2.21 -4.26 -6.00
N ALA A 168 2.41 -5.15 -6.96
CA ALA A 168 2.50 -6.59 -6.73
C ALA A 168 3.49 -6.99 -5.63
N LEU A 169 4.69 -6.39 -5.63
CA LEU A 169 5.80 -6.87 -4.81
C LEU A 169 5.86 -6.26 -3.40
N ASN A 170 5.08 -5.20 -3.13
CA ASN A 170 5.10 -4.52 -1.83
C ASN A 170 3.71 -4.34 -1.19
N TYR A 171 2.64 -4.86 -1.80
CA TYR A 171 1.28 -4.70 -1.28
C TYR A 171 1.11 -5.30 0.12
N LYS A 172 1.68 -6.48 0.41
CA LYS A 172 1.65 -7.07 1.76
C LYS A 172 2.31 -6.15 2.78
N TYR A 173 3.47 -5.59 2.47
CA TYR A 173 4.20 -4.70 3.37
C TYR A 173 3.40 -3.44 3.67
N PHE A 174 2.72 -2.90 2.66
CA PHE A 174 1.79 -1.80 2.83
C PHE A 174 0.62 -2.15 3.77
N LEU A 175 -0.02 -3.31 3.60
CA LEU A 175 -1.11 -3.75 4.47
C LEU A 175 -0.65 -3.95 5.92
N LEU A 176 0.53 -4.54 6.12
CA LEU A 176 1.13 -4.70 7.45
C LEU A 176 1.47 -3.35 8.08
N PHE A 177 1.99 -2.41 7.28
CA PHE A 177 2.24 -1.04 7.73
C PHE A 177 0.95 -0.37 8.22
N LEU A 178 -0.17 -0.47 7.47
CA LEU A 178 -1.47 0.05 7.92
C LEU A 178 -1.94 -0.61 9.21
N PHE A 179 -1.87 -1.95 9.27
CA PHE A 179 -2.31 -2.73 10.43
C PHE A 179 -1.53 -2.37 11.70
N TYR A 180 -0.20 -2.38 11.65
CA TYR A 180 0.62 -2.07 12.82
C TYR A 180 0.55 -0.59 13.21
N THR A 181 0.40 0.32 12.23
CA THR A 181 0.20 1.75 12.52
C THR A 181 -1.11 1.98 13.23
N PHE A 182 -2.20 1.32 12.80
CA PHE A 182 -3.49 1.37 13.50
C PHE A 182 -3.38 0.86 14.94
N LEU A 183 -2.75 -0.30 15.15
CA LEU A 183 -2.55 -0.84 16.51
C LEU A 183 -1.69 0.07 17.38
N GLY A 184 -0.57 0.58 16.85
CA GLY A 184 0.33 1.47 17.58
C GLY A 184 -0.32 2.80 17.94
N ALA A 185 -1.06 3.43 17.01
CA ALA A 185 -1.79 4.66 17.26
C ALA A 185 -2.93 4.46 18.26
N THR A 186 -3.65 3.33 18.19
CA THR A 186 -4.72 2.99 19.13
C THR A 186 -4.16 2.75 20.53
N LEU A 187 -3.08 1.97 20.65
CA LEU A 187 -2.38 1.76 21.93
C LEU A 187 -1.94 3.11 22.52
N SER A 188 -1.26 3.94 21.74
CA SER A 188 -0.77 5.25 22.18
C SER A 188 -1.92 6.15 22.65
N SER A 189 -3.05 6.15 21.93
CA SER A 189 -4.23 6.93 22.32
C SER A 189 -4.83 6.43 23.63
N LEU A 190 -5.01 5.12 23.80
CA LEU A 190 -5.53 4.53 25.04
C LEU A 190 -4.60 4.78 26.23
N SER A 191 -3.29 4.66 26.01
CA SER A 191 -2.24 4.94 26.98
C SER A 191 -2.24 6.39 27.47
N LEU A 192 -2.50 7.35 26.57
CA LEU A 192 -2.52 8.78 26.90
C LEU A 192 -3.90 9.30 27.32
N LEU A 193 -4.95 8.49 27.24
CA LEU A 193 -6.34 8.92 27.50
C LEU A 193 -6.54 9.49 28.90
N ARG A 194 -5.93 8.87 29.92
CA ARG A 194 -6.05 9.35 31.31
C ARG A 194 -5.46 10.75 31.47
N VAL A 195 -4.23 10.93 30.99
CA VAL A 195 -3.53 12.22 31.01
C VAL A 195 -4.30 13.28 30.22
N PHE A 196 -4.85 12.90 29.07
CA PHE A 196 -5.68 13.80 28.26
C PHE A 196 -6.95 14.25 28.99
N ILE A 197 -7.58 13.39 29.79
CA ILE A 197 -8.75 13.76 30.61
C ILE A 197 -8.32 14.67 31.76
N GLU A 198 -7.22 14.34 32.43
CA GLU A 198 -6.65 15.15 33.52
C GLU A 198 -6.31 16.58 33.08
N PHE A 199 -5.87 16.76 31.83
CA PHE A 199 -5.65 18.08 31.23
C PHE A 199 -6.86 19.02 31.32
N PHE A 200 -8.08 18.47 31.25
CA PHE A 200 -9.33 19.25 31.31
C PHE A 200 -9.92 19.35 32.71
N ASN A 201 -9.32 18.69 33.70
CA ASN A 201 -9.71 18.84 35.09
C ASN A 201 -8.92 20.02 35.69
N ASP A 202 -9.57 20.84 36.53
CA ASP A 202 -8.98 22.03 37.17
C ASP A 202 -7.87 21.73 38.22
N GLY A 203 -7.19 20.58 38.10
CA GLY A 203 -6.10 20.18 38.98
C GLY A 203 -4.79 20.87 38.62
N GLU A 204 -3.91 21.03 39.61
CA GLU A 204 -2.52 21.43 39.35
C GLU A 204 -1.80 20.31 38.59
N ILE A 205 -1.49 20.55 37.32
CA ILE A 205 -0.72 19.63 36.50
C ILE A 205 0.76 19.88 36.78
N ALA A 206 1.45 18.91 37.38
CA ALA A 206 2.87 18.99 37.72
C ALA A 206 3.83 18.87 36.50
N GLU A 207 3.31 18.95 35.27
CA GLU A 207 4.08 18.79 34.04
C GLU A 207 4.59 20.12 33.48
N THR A 208 5.68 20.05 32.71
CA THR A 208 6.13 21.22 31.96
C THR A 208 5.15 21.57 30.83
N PRO A 209 4.98 22.85 30.47
CA PRO A 209 4.11 23.25 29.36
C PRO A 209 4.43 22.55 28.03
N GLY A 210 5.72 22.24 27.80
CA GLY A 210 6.18 21.52 26.61
C GLY A 210 5.70 20.06 26.57
N THR A 211 5.81 19.34 27.69
CA THR A 211 5.33 17.96 27.81
C THR A 211 3.81 17.88 27.64
N LEU A 212 3.10 18.84 28.23
CA LEU A 212 1.65 18.92 28.13
C LEU A 212 1.19 19.16 26.69
N ALA A 213 1.80 20.13 26.00
CA ALA A 213 1.52 20.41 24.60
C ALA A 213 1.87 19.20 23.71
N ALA A 214 3.01 18.55 23.92
CA ALA A 214 3.42 17.37 23.17
C ALA A 214 2.43 16.20 23.37
N THR A 215 1.99 15.97 24.61
CA THR A 215 1.01 14.92 24.94
C THR A 215 -0.34 15.19 24.27
N PHE A 216 -0.84 16.42 24.37
CA PHE A 216 -2.10 16.82 23.75
C PHE A 216 -2.08 16.64 22.22
N ILE A 217 -1.04 17.18 21.56
CA ILE A 217 -0.87 17.06 20.11
C ILE A 217 -0.75 15.58 19.72
N THR A 218 0.03 14.80 20.47
CA THR A 218 0.21 13.37 20.21
C THR A 218 -1.11 12.60 20.32
N PHE A 219 -1.91 12.88 21.34
CA PHE A 219 -3.20 12.21 21.54
C PHE A 219 -4.17 12.52 20.39
N VAL A 220 -4.32 13.79 20.03
CA VAL A 220 -5.21 14.22 18.93
C VAL A 220 -4.75 13.63 17.60
N LEU A 221 -3.45 13.68 17.30
CA LEU A 221 -2.91 13.10 16.08
C LEU A 221 -3.10 11.59 16.02
N ASN A 222 -2.81 10.86 17.10
CA ASN A 222 -2.95 9.40 17.11
C ASN A 222 -4.40 8.94 16.95
N ILE A 223 -5.38 9.62 17.57
CA ILE A 223 -6.80 9.30 17.33
C ILE A 223 -7.20 9.59 15.89
N ALA A 224 -6.81 10.76 15.35
CA ALA A 224 -7.12 11.12 13.97
C ALA A 224 -6.53 10.10 12.98
N PHE A 225 -5.28 9.69 13.17
CA PHE A 225 -4.65 8.64 12.37
C PHE A 225 -5.29 7.28 12.59
N ALA A 226 -5.58 6.86 13.82
CA ALA A 226 -6.21 5.57 14.09
C ALA A 226 -7.56 5.44 13.37
N LEU A 227 -8.41 6.48 13.43
CA LEU A 227 -9.69 6.49 12.74
C LEU A 227 -9.54 6.50 11.21
N SER A 228 -8.65 7.33 10.68
CA SER A 228 -8.40 7.40 9.23
C SER A 228 -7.83 6.09 8.68
N ILE A 229 -6.83 5.51 9.36
CA ILE A 229 -6.20 4.25 8.97
C ILE A 229 -7.16 3.08 9.14
N LEU A 230 -8.04 3.08 10.16
CA LEU A 230 -9.06 2.05 10.30
C LEU A 230 -9.98 1.98 9.09
N GLY A 231 -10.51 3.12 8.63
CA GLY A 231 -11.35 3.17 7.43
C GLY A 231 -10.60 2.69 6.19
N PHE A 232 -9.34 3.09 6.04
CA PHE A 232 -8.50 2.69 4.93
C PHE A 232 -8.14 1.19 4.98
N LEU A 233 -7.91 0.63 6.17
CA LEU A 233 -7.66 -0.79 6.40
C LEU A 233 -8.90 -1.63 6.07
N ILE A 234 -10.10 -1.21 6.49
CA ILE A 234 -11.36 -1.88 6.16
C ILE A 234 -11.55 -1.94 4.64
N MET A 235 -11.28 -0.82 3.95
CA MET A 235 -11.35 -0.76 2.49
C MET A 235 -10.36 -1.76 1.85
N HIS A 236 -9.10 -1.76 2.27
CA HIS A 236 -8.10 -2.68 1.73
C HIS A 236 -8.36 -4.16 2.07
N ILE A 237 -8.88 -4.46 3.27
CA ILE A 237 -9.32 -5.81 3.64
C ILE A 237 -10.43 -6.29 2.71
N THR A 238 -11.38 -5.41 2.37
CA THR A 238 -12.45 -5.71 1.42
C THR A 238 -11.88 -5.96 0.01
N LEU A 239 -10.90 -5.16 -0.42
CA LEU A 239 -10.20 -5.34 -1.70
C LEU A 239 -9.43 -6.66 -1.78
N VAL A 240 -8.70 -7.03 -0.72
CA VAL A 240 -8.03 -8.34 -0.62
C VAL A 240 -9.07 -9.45 -0.68
N GLY A 241 -10.17 -9.32 0.06
CA GLY A 241 -11.27 -10.27 0.05
C GLY A 241 -11.88 -10.51 -1.32
N ALA A 242 -11.99 -9.46 -2.15
CA ALA A 242 -12.52 -9.52 -3.51
C ALA A 242 -11.45 -9.73 -4.60
N ASN A 243 -10.17 -9.83 -4.22
CA ASN A 243 -9.01 -9.86 -5.12
C ASN A 243 -9.01 -8.75 -6.18
N THR A 244 -9.34 -7.54 -5.77
CA THR A 244 -9.34 -6.34 -6.60
C THR A 244 -8.29 -5.36 -6.09
N THR A 245 -7.63 -4.61 -6.96
CA THR A 245 -6.92 -3.38 -6.58
C THR A 245 -7.89 -2.21 -6.45
N THR A 246 -7.46 -1.09 -5.88
CA THR A 246 -8.25 0.15 -5.83
C THR A 246 -8.66 0.63 -7.24
N ILE A 247 -7.75 0.52 -8.23
CA ILE A 247 -8.03 0.85 -9.64
C ILE A 247 -9.11 -0.09 -10.19
N GLU A 248 -8.93 -1.39 -10.00
CA GLU A 248 -9.88 -2.40 -10.49
C GLU A 248 -11.25 -2.27 -9.84
N ALA A 249 -11.32 -1.94 -8.54
CA ALA A 249 -12.59 -1.70 -7.85
C ALA A 249 -13.33 -0.48 -8.43
N TYR A 250 -12.59 0.54 -8.88
CA TYR A 250 -13.19 1.67 -9.59
C TYR A 250 -13.64 1.30 -11.02
N GLU A 251 -12.88 0.46 -11.72
CA GLU A 251 -13.21 -0.05 -13.06
C GLU A 251 -14.39 -1.06 -13.04
N LYS A 252 -14.53 -1.85 -11.96
CA LYS A 252 -15.49 -2.96 -11.80
C LYS A 252 -16.97 -2.53 -11.74
N LYS A 253 -17.30 -1.23 -11.72
CA LYS A 253 -18.67 -0.71 -11.48
C LYS A 253 -19.81 -1.36 -12.31
N THR A 254 -19.49 -2.10 -13.38
CA THR A 254 -20.43 -2.76 -14.28
C THR A 254 -20.53 -4.30 -14.14
N THR A 255 -19.70 -4.99 -13.32
CA THR A 255 -19.67 -6.48 -13.30
C THR A 255 -19.87 -7.08 -11.88
N PRO A 256 -20.90 -7.94 -11.68
CA PRO A 256 -21.14 -8.57 -10.38
C PRO A 256 -20.13 -9.67 -10.05
N LYS A 257 -19.57 -10.35 -11.06
CA LYS A 257 -18.53 -11.38 -10.91
C LYS A 257 -17.17 -10.79 -11.30
N TRP A 258 -16.11 -11.15 -10.57
CA TRP A 258 -14.74 -10.74 -10.87
C TRP A 258 -13.85 -11.95 -11.15
N ARG A 259 -13.11 -11.93 -12.26
CA ARG A 259 -12.33 -13.09 -12.74
C ARG A 259 -11.23 -13.57 -11.79
N TYR A 260 -10.66 -12.66 -11.00
CA TYR A 260 -9.58 -12.99 -10.05
C TYR A 260 -10.10 -13.34 -8.66
N ASP A 261 -11.40 -13.20 -8.40
CA ASP A 261 -11.98 -13.57 -7.12
C ASP A 261 -12.14 -15.11 -7.03
N LEU A 262 -11.23 -15.75 -6.28
CA LEU A 262 -11.18 -17.19 -6.07
C LEU A 262 -11.74 -17.61 -4.69
N GLY A 263 -12.42 -16.70 -4.00
CA GLY A 263 -12.86 -16.85 -2.61
C GLY A 263 -11.83 -16.37 -1.59
N TRP A 264 -12.36 -15.92 -0.44
CA TRP A 264 -11.63 -15.18 0.59
C TRP A 264 -10.24 -15.74 0.93
N LYS A 265 -10.16 -17.05 1.23
CA LYS A 265 -8.90 -17.70 1.64
C LYS A 265 -7.84 -17.64 0.53
N LYS A 266 -8.20 -18.02 -0.70
CA LYS A 266 -7.27 -18.03 -1.84
C LYS A 266 -6.85 -16.61 -2.22
N ASN A 267 -7.77 -15.65 -2.12
CA ASN A 267 -7.48 -14.25 -2.39
C ASN A 267 -6.49 -13.67 -1.37
N PHE A 268 -6.66 -14.02 -0.09
CA PHE A 268 -5.74 -13.65 0.97
C PHE A 268 -4.36 -14.29 0.76
N GLU A 269 -4.29 -15.59 0.45
CA GLU A 269 -3.04 -16.31 0.18
C GLU A 269 -2.28 -15.72 -1.02
N GLN A 270 -2.98 -15.24 -2.06
CA GLN A 270 -2.35 -14.52 -3.18
C GLN A 270 -1.63 -13.23 -2.79
N VAL A 271 -1.90 -12.68 -1.60
CA VAL A 271 -1.21 -11.48 -1.08
C VAL A 271 -0.22 -11.85 0.01
N PHE A 272 -0.60 -12.73 0.94
CA PHE A 272 0.17 -13.01 2.16
C PHE A 272 1.10 -14.23 2.08
N GLY A 273 0.92 -15.06 1.04
CA GLY A 273 1.55 -16.38 0.94
C GLY A 273 0.74 -17.47 1.63
N THR A 274 1.10 -18.73 1.39
CA THR A 274 0.47 -19.90 2.01
C THR A 274 1.02 -20.19 3.40
N GLU A 275 2.26 -19.76 3.67
CA GLU A 275 2.94 -19.98 4.94
C GLU A 275 2.47 -19.02 6.05
N LYS A 276 1.58 -19.51 6.93
CA LYS A 276 0.93 -18.72 7.99
C LYS A 276 1.90 -17.98 8.92
N LYS A 277 3.07 -18.56 9.20
CA LYS A 277 4.12 -17.95 10.04
C LYS A 277 4.58 -16.59 9.53
N PHE A 278 4.45 -16.34 8.22
CA PHE A 278 4.85 -15.08 7.60
C PHE A 278 3.69 -14.09 7.42
N TRP A 279 2.45 -14.44 7.77
CA TRP A 279 1.30 -13.56 7.51
C TRP A 279 1.42 -12.20 8.22
N PHE A 280 1.95 -12.19 9.44
CA PHE A 280 2.16 -11.00 10.25
C PHE A 280 3.62 -10.52 10.26
N ILE A 281 4.44 -11.02 9.32
CA ILE A 281 5.84 -10.63 9.20
C ILE A 281 6.01 -9.93 7.85
N PRO A 282 6.71 -8.77 7.78
CA PRO A 282 7.07 -8.09 6.53
C PRO A 282 8.10 -8.87 5.68
N ALA A 283 7.87 -10.16 5.48
CA ALA A 283 8.69 -11.06 4.70
C ALA A 283 7.82 -12.14 4.06
N TYR A 284 8.35 -12.81 3.04
CA TYR A 284 7.74 -14.01 2.46
C TYR A 284 8.62 -15.23 2.74
N SER A 285 8.03 -16.41 2.70
CA SER A 285 8.82 -17.64 2.63
C SER A 285 9.47 -17.76 1.25
N GLU A 286 10.65 -18.38 1.19
CA GLU A 286 11.32 -18.65 -0.10
C GLU A 286 10.46 -19.56 -0.99
N GLU A 287 9.75 -20.52 -0.38
CA GLU A 287 8.83 -21.42 -1.08
C GLU A 287 7.68 -20.65 -1.75
N ASP A 288 7.03 -19.73 -1.04
CA ASP A 288 5.95 -18.91 -1.61
C ASP A 288 6.48 -18.06 -2.77
N LEU A 289 7.66 -17.43 -2.63
CA LEU A 289 8.25 -16.61 -3.71
C LEU A 289 8.58 -17.43 -4.96
N ARG A 290 8.99 -18.69 -4.78
CA ARG A 290 9.30 -19.62 -5.88
C ARG A 290 8.04 -20.16 -6.55
N CYS A 291 7.04 -20.54 -5.76
CA CYS A 291 5.92 -21.36 -6.21
C CYS A 291 4.63 -20.57 -6.48
N MET A 292 4.56 -19.29 -6.11
CA MET A 292 3.37 -18.45 -6.34
C MET A 292 3.63 -17.35 -7.38
N PRO A 293 3.29 -17.59 -8.68
CA PRO A 293 3.43 -16.59 -9.73
C PRO A 293 2.69 -15.27 -9.45
N SER A 294 1.60 -15.32 -8.68
CA SER A 294 0.83 -14.14 -8.26
C SER A 294 1.64 -13.16 -7.41
N LEU A 295 2.66 -13.64 -6.68
CA LEU A 295 3.55 -12.80 -5.88
C LEU A 295 4.60 -12.09 -6.74
N GLN A 296 4.90 -12.60 -7.94
CA GLN A 296 5.79 -11.96 -8.91
C GLN A 296 5.05 -10.93 -9.79
N GLY A 297 3.73 -11.06 -9.85
CA GLY A 297 2.83 -10.05 -10.40
C GLY A 297 2.60 -10.11 -11.92
N LEU A 298 3.17 -11.11 -12.60
CA LEU A 298 3.04 -11.29 -14.05
C LEU A 298 1.81 -12.11 -14.44
N GLU A 299 1.42 -13.05 -13.60
CA GLU A 299 0.32 -13.98 -13.86
C GLU A 299 -0.58 -14.12 -12.64
N TYR A 300 -1.88 -14.31 -12.88
CA TYR A 300 -2.87 -14.48 -11.83
C TYR A 300 -3.84 -15.58 -12.21
N PRO A 301 -4.12 -16.52 -11.28
CA PRO A 301 -5.15 -17.53 -11.52
C PRO A 301 -6.51 -16.86 -11.65
N THR A 302 -7.29 -17.33 -12.61
CA THR A 302 -8.67 -16.91 -12.86
C THR A 302 -9.65 -18.00 -12.48
N ARG A 303 -10.90 -17.61 -12.25
CA ARG A 303 -11.99 -18.57 -12.06
C ARG A 303 -12.14 -19.49 -13.28
N PRO A 304 -12.32 -20.80 -13.10
CA PRO A 304 -12.54 -21.73 -14.22
C PRO A 304 -13.85 -21.47 -14.98
N ASP A 305 -14.87 -20.95 -14.29
CA ASP A 305 -16.20 -20.61 -14.83
C ASP A 305 -16.27 -19.18 -15.40
N TRP A 306 -15.13 -18.53 -15.63
CA TRP A 306 -15.12 -17.16 -16.13
C TRP A 306 -15.38 -17.10 -17.62
N GLU A 307 -16.60 -16.69 -17.99
CA GLU A 307 -16.92 -16.22 -19.33
C GLU A 307 -16.85 -14.68 -19.34
N PRO A 308 -16.15 -14.05 -20.31
CA PRO A 308 -16.20 -12.61 -20.49
C PRO A 308 -17.67 -12.16 -20.64
N PRO A 309 -18.09 -11.05 -20.02
CA PRO A 309 -19.41 -10.49 -20.28
C PRO A 309 -19.58 -10.29 -21.79
N GLN A 310 -20.60 -10.89 -22.40
CA GLN A 310 -20.98 -10.58 -23.78
C GLN A 310 -21.34 -9.09 -23.81
N GLN A 311 -20.55 -8.30 -24.53
CA GLN A 311 -20.88 -6.90 -24.75
C GLN A 311 -22.12 -6.86 -25.65
N HIS A 312 -23.28 -6.50 -25.08
CA HIS A 312 -24.50 -6.17 -25.83
C HIS A 312 -24.45 -4.73 -26.32
#